data_AF-A0A925YY88-F1
#
_entry.id   AF-A0A925YY88-F1
#
_cell.length_a   1.000
_cell.length_b   1.000
_cell.length_c   1.000
_cell.angle_alpha   90.00
_cell.angle_beta   90.00
_cell.angle_gamma   90.00
#
_symmetry.space_group_name_H-M   'P 1'
#
loop_
_entity.id
_entity.type
_entity.pdbx_description
1 polymer ?
#
loop_
_entity_poly.entity_id
_entity_poly.type
_entity_poly.pdbx_seq_one_letter_code
_entity_poly.pdbx_strand_id
1 'polypeptide(L)'
;MPASPLSLDTWRQLYDAASQLKTLSPWQWMEETQIFGVEHPDTGASGFVSIMGMAGEHYAVSLYLGAEGLHKFLRLVEAKSADLPMVFLEMPQLQVSFENRSDLEPADLALLKQLGIKFRGRDACVKFRSYRPGFMPWYLEEPEAAFLIQALEQVLAVAPRVKNTSDLLDPTGNDELLVRTLNRSTSEWQDERWTINRSPPVQVVYGLDKSVLSEALALTKRAMKVEMDLFMSPMPVQEKASHPYFPYVLLTADTGTTALLGSRMFVPKPSVEAMWMEIPEAVLELFTDINACPSHISVSSKVLYDLLMPLAEQLDIKLRFVSILPQMQEVKLALFDHFR
;
A
#
# COMPACT_ATOMS: atom_id res chain seq x y z
N MET A 1 5.79 -20.61 7.33
CA MET A 1 5.50 -21.75 6.42
C MET A 1 5.11 -21.16 5.08
N PRO A 2 5.43 -21.76 3.93
CA PRO A 2 4.84 -21.29 2.68
C PRO A 2 3.32 -21.36 2.82
N ALA A 3 2.62 -20.31 2.41
CA ALA A 3 1.17 -20.30 2.42
C ALA A 3 0.65 -21.53 1.68
N SER A 4 -0.30 -22.27 2.29
CA SER A 4 -0.93 -23.39 1.61
C SER A 4 -1.58 -22.87 0.33
N PRO A 5 -1.40 -23.56 -0.81
CA PRO A 5 -2.06 -23.16 -2.04
C PRO A 5 -3.57 -23.16 -1.84
N LEU A 6 -4.23 -22.13 -2.35
CA LEU A 6 -5.68 -22.00 -2.37
C LEU A 6 -6.35 -23.27 -2.91
N SER A 7 -7.43 -23.70 -2.26
CA SER A 7 -8.21 -24.84 -2.71
C SER A 7 -8.87 -24.56 -4.06
N LEU A 8 -9.07 -25.61 -4.88
CA LEU A 8 -9.78 -25.46 -6.15
C LEU A 8 -11.22 -24.99 -5.96
N ASP A 9 -11.84 -25.29 -4.82
CA ASP A 9 -13.19 -24.85 -4.51
C ASP A 9 -13.24 -23.35 -4.18
N THR A 10 -12.25 -22.84 -3.41
CA THR A 10 -12.08 -21.40 -3.17
C THR A 10 -11.89 -20.67 -4.51
N TRP A 11 -11.07 -21.22 -5.41
CA TRP A 11 -10.91 -20.66 -6.74
C TRP A 11 -12.20 -20.64 -7.55
N ARG A 12 -12.99 -21.72 -7.55
CA ARG A 12 -14.29 -21.74 -8.24
C ARG A 12 -15.20 -20.61 -7.76
N GLN A 13 -15.30 -20.41 -6.44
CA GLN A 13 -16.10 -19.33 -5.86
C GLN A 13 -15.63 -17.95 -6.33
N LEU A 14 -14.32 -17.70 -6.33
CA LEU A 14 -13.75 -16.44 -6.85
C LEU A 14 -14.13 -16.21 -8.32
N TYR A 15 -13.97 -17.21 -9.18
CA TYR A 15 -14.30 -17.09 -10.61
C TYR A 15 -15.81 -16.97 -10.87
N ASP A 16 -16.65 -17.65 -10.08
CA ASP A 16 -18.10 -17.51 -10.15
C ASP A 16 -18.56 -16.11 -9.74
N ALA A 17 -18.00 -15.55 -8.67
CA ALA A 17 -18.26 -14.17 -8.25
C ALA A 17 -17.79 -13.16 -9.32
N ALA A 18 -16.60 -13.35 -9.88
CA ALA A 18 -16.09 -12.48 -10.96
C ALA A 18 -16.93 -12.57 -12.25
N SER A 19 -17.46 -13.74 -12.58
CA SER A 19 -18.36 -13.94 -13.73
C SER A 19 -19.69 -13.18 -13.54
N GLN A 20 -20.27 -13.26 -12.34
CA GLN A 20 -21.46 -12.50 -11.98
C GLN A 20 -21.18 -10.99 -12.02
N LEU A 21 -20.03 -10.56 -11.50
CA LEU A 21 -19.59 -9.17 -11.54
C LEU A 21 -19.44 -8.66 -12.97
N LYS A 22 -18.82 -9.44 -13.88
CA LYS A 22 -18.74 -9.09 -15.30
C LYS A 22 -20.11 -8.95 -15.93
N THR A 23 -21.04 -9.86 -15.60
CA THR A 23 -22.43 -9.81 -16.10
C THR A 23 -23.15 -8.56 -15.61
N LEU A 24 -22.93 -8.18 -14.35
CA LEU A 24 -23.50 -6.96 -13.76
C LEU A 24 -22.87 -5.69 -14.37
N SER A 25 -21.57 -5.71 -14.64
CA SER A 25 -20.80 -4.58 -15.18
C SER A 25 -21.03 -3.26 -14.42
N PRO A 26 -20.82 -3.21 -13.09
CA PRO A 26 -21.15 -2.03 -12.27
C PRO A 26 -20.38 -0.77 -12.65
N TRP A 27 -19.19 -0.89 -13.25
CA TRP A 27 -18.42 0.21 -13.83
C TRP A 27 -19.15 0.96 -14.95
N GLN A 28 -20.31 0.49 -15.44
CA GLN A 28 -21.17 1.25 -16.36
C GLN A 28 -21.94 2.39 -15.67
N TRP A 29 -22.05 2.40 -14.34
CA TRP A 29 -22.76 3.45 -13.59
C TRP A 29 -22.12 3.84 -12.25
N MET A 30 -21.03 3.18 -11.85
CA MET A 30 -20.29 3.52 -10.64
C MET A 30 -18.91 4.08 -10.97
N GLU A 31 -18.53 5.15 -10.28
CA GLU A 31 -17.19 5.76 -10.34
C GLU A 31 -16.26 5.15 -9.27
N GLU A 32 -14.94 5.19 -9.48
CA GLU A 32 -13.99 4.64 -8.50
C GLU A 32 -14.00 5.33 -7.13
N THR A 33 -14.54 6.55 -7.05
CA THR A 33 -14.71 7.33 -5.82
C THR A 33 -16.00 6.99 -5.07
N GLN A 34 -16.92 6.24 -5.69
CA GLN A 34 -18.16 5.76 -5.07
C GLN A 34 -17.89 4.51 -4.21
N ILE A 35 -17.26 4.74 -3.06
CA ILE A 35 -16.75 3.70 -2.15
C ILE A 35 -17.83 3.26 -1.14
N PHE A 36 -17.84 1.97 -0.80
CA PHE A 36 -18.54 1.46 0.39
C PHE A 36 -17.66 0.46 1.15
N GLY A 37 -17.91 0.30 2.44
CA GLY A 37 -17.19 -0.64 3.30
C GLY A 37 -17.87 -2.00 3.39
N VAL A 38 -17.07 -3.02 3.71
CA VAL A 38 -17.50 -4.37 4.07
C VAL A 38 -16.72 -4.76 5.33
N GLU A 39 -17.44 -5.19 6.36
CA GLU A 39 -16.84 -5.75 7.56
C GLU A 39 -16.54 -7.24 7.34
N HIS A 40 -15.31 -7.65 7.65
CA HIS A 40 -14.93 -9.05 7.71
C HIS A 40 -15.66 -9.70 8.91
N PRO A 41 -16.52 -10.70 8.70
CA PRO A 41 -17.41 -11.21 9.74
C PRO A 41 -16.67 -11.83 10.93
N ASP A 42 -15.55 -12.52 10.67
CA ASP A 42 -14.78 -13.20 11.71
C ASP A 42 -13.86 -12.27 12.50
N THR A 43 -13.19 -11.32 11.84
CA THR A 43 -12.15 -10.49 12.46
C THR A 43 -12.64 -9.10 12.86
N GLY A 44 -13.76 -8.63 12.31
CA GLY A 44 -14.22 -7.24 12.42
C GLY A 44 -13.35 -6.24 11.65
N ALA A 45 -12.37 -6.72 10.86
CA ALA A 45 -11.55 -5.86 10.03
C ALA A 45 -12.41 -5.24 8.91
N SER A 46 -12.17 -3.99 8.57
CA SER A 46 -12.85 -3.31 7.47
C SER A 46 -12.09 -3.46 6.15
N GLY A 47 -12.84 -3.60 5.06
CA GLY A 47 -12.34 -3.46 3.70
C GLY A 47 -13.23 -2.48 2.93
N PHE A 48 -12.65 -1.68 2.04
CA PHE A 48 -13.35 -0.63 1.31
C PHE A 48 -13.30 -0.88 -0.19
N VAL A 49 -14.47 -1.03 -0.78
CA VAL A 49 -14.66 -1.40 -2.18
C VAL A 49 -14.62 -0.17 -3.06
N SER A 50 -13.77 -0.20 -4.07
CA SER A 50 -13.75 0.75 -5.20
C SER A 50 -13.92 -0.02 -6.51
N ILE A 51 -14.74 0.51 -7.42
CA ILE A 51 -15.06 -0.09 -8.72
C ILE A 51 -14.49 0.79 -9.82
N MET A 52 -13.53 0.25 -10.57
CA MET A 52 -12.82 0.95 -11.65
C MET A 52 -13.36 0.53 -13.02
N GLY A 53 -13.27 1.44 -13.99
CA GLY A 53 -13.49 1.14 -15.40
C GLY A 53 -14.57 1.96 -16.08
N MET A 54 -15.11 2.99 -15.43
CA MET A 54 -16.08 3.89 -16.07
C MET A 54 -15.48 4.61 -17.30
N ALA A 55 -14.18 4.94 -17.24
CA ALA A 55 -13.44 5.48 -18.39
C ALA A 55 -13.11 4.43 -19.48
N GLY A 56 -13.33 3.14 -19.21
CA GLY A 56 -13.07 2.04 -20.16
C GLY A 56 -11.61 1.64 -20.32
N GLU A 57 -10.70 2.15 -19.49
CA GLU A 57 -9.26 1.88 -19.59
C GLU A 57 -8.84 0.62 -18.80
N HIS A 58 -9.42 0.41 -17.62
CA HIS A 58 -9.12 -0.73 -16.75
C HIS A 58 -10.35 -1.13 -15.94
N TYR A 59 -10.79 -2.39 -16.09
CA TYR A 59 -11.95 -2.91 -15.36
C TYR A 59 -11.48 -3.70 -14.15
N ALA A 60 -11.74 -3.18 -12.95
CA ALA A 60 -11.32 -3.84 -11.71
C ALA A 60 -12.24 -3.51 -10.53
N VAL A 61 -12.22 -4.38 -9.53
CA VAL A 61 -12.73 -4.10 -8.20
C VAL A 61 -11.58 -4.25 -7.22
N SER A 62 -11.33 -3.19 -6.46
CA SER A 62 -10.29 -3.15 -5.43
C SER A 62 -10.95 -3.13 -4.05
N LEU A 63 -10.47 -3.97 -3.15
CA LEU A 63 -10.81 -4.00 -1.74
C LEU A 63 -9.63 -3.43 -0.95
N TYR A 64 -9.68 -2.16 -0.61
CA TYR A 64 -8.67 -1.50 0.22
C TYR A 64 -8.79 -1.97 1.66
N LEU A 65 -7.70 -2.50 2.22
CA LEU A 65 -7.72 -3.15 3.52
C LEU A 65 -7.53 -2.12 4.65
N GLY A 66 -8.48 -2.08 5.57
CA GLY A 66 -8.49 -1.22 6.74
C GLY A 66 -8.53 0.29 6.41
N ALA A 67 -8.49 1.10 7.47
CA ALA A 67 -8.44 2.55 7.35
C ALA A 67 -7.19 3.01 6.56
N GLU A 68 -6.07 2.30 6.68
CA GLU A 68 -4.85 2.66 5.98
C GLU A 68 -4.99 2.58 4.45
N GLY A 69 -5.51 1.47 3.93
CA GLY A 69 -5.75 1.30 2.50
C GLY A 69 -6.67 2.39 1.94
N LEU A 70 -7.78 2.65 2.63
CA LEU A 70 -8.72 3.71 2.24
C LEU A 70 -8.05 5.09 2.20
N HIS A 71 -7.33 5.48 3.24
CA HIS A 71 -6.71 6.81 3.29
C HIS A 71 -5.54 6.97 2.30
N LYS A 72 -4.87 5.88 1.92
CA LYS A 72 -3.88 5.90 0.83
C LYS A 72 -4.59 6.13 -0.52
N PHE A 73 -5.71 5.46 -0.77
CA PHE A 73 -6.52 5.66 -1.97
C PHE A 73 -7.05 7.10 -2.08
N LEU A 74 -7.70 7.62 -1.04
CA LEU A 74 -8.27 8.97 -1.06
C LEU A 74 -7.20 10.04 -1.34
N ARG A 75 -6.01 9.89 -0.75
CA ARG A 75 -4.87 10.77 -1.05
C ARG A 75 -4.42 10.66 -2.50
N LEU A 76 -4.42 9.47 -3.09
CA LEU A 76 -4.05 9.27 -4.49
C LEU A 76 -5.00 10.02 -5.43
N VAL A 77 -6.31 9.94 -5.16
CA VAL A 77 -7.35 10.65 -5.91
C VAL A 77 -7.17 12.17 -5.80
N GLU A 78 -6.84 12.67 -4.60
CA GLU A 78 -6.62 14.10 -4.36
C GLU A 78 -5.32 14.64 -4.99
N ALA A 79 -4.25 13.85 -4.98
CA ALA A 79 -2.89 14.36 -5.13
C ALA A 79 -2.50 14.87 -6.53
N LYS A 80 -3.24 14.53 -7.61
CA LYS A 80 -2.91 14.90 -9.02
C LYS A 80 -1.39 14.78 -9.34
N SER A 81 -0.70 13.81 -8.75
CA SER A 81 0.77 13.76 -8.64
C SER A 81 1.40 12.75 -9.62
N ALA A 82 2.66 12.98 -9.98
CA ALA A 82 3.43 12.20 -10.96
C ALA A 82 3.98 10.85 -10.44
N ASP A 83 3.93 10.59 -9.12
CA ASP A 83 4.49 9.37 -8.51
C ASP A 83 3.46 8.22 -8.36
N LEU A 84 2.46 8.16 -9.24
CA LEU A 84 1.33 7.21 -9.18
C LEU A 84 1.73 5.72 -9.02
N PRO A 85 2.77 5.19 -9.70
CA PRO A 85 3.01 3.74 -9.69
C PRO A 85 3.48 3.21 -8.33
N MET A 86 4.35 3.95 -7.64
CA MET A 86 4.93 3.49 -6.37
C MET A 86 3.94 3.62 -5.21
N VAL A 87 3.15 4.70 -5.21
CA VAL A 87 2.08 4.90 -4.21
C VAL A 87 1.05 3.77 -4.30
N PHE A 88 0.75 3.29 -5.52
CA PHE A 88 -0.16 2.17 -5.72
C PHE A 88 0.36 0.85 -5.12
N LEU A 89 1.68 0.60 -5.20
CA LEU A 89 2.32 -0.60 -4.62
C LEU A 89 2.38 -0.59 -3.09
N GLU A 90 2.29 0.59 -2.46
CA GLU A 90 2.25 0.73 -1.01
C GLU A 90 0.84 0.65 -0.43
N MET A 91 -0.20 0.56 -1.28
CA MET A 91 -1.58 0.54 -0.85
C MET A 91 -2.04 -0.90 -0.57
N PRO A 92 -2.34 -1.25 0.69
CA PRO A 92 -2.79 -2.60 1.01
C PRO A 92 -4.17 -2.85 0.40
N GLN A 93 -4.25 -3.77 -0.55
CA GLN A 93 -5.50 -4.09 -1.25
C GLN A 93 -5.54 -5.52 -1.78
N LEU A 94 -6.76 -6.03 -1.95
CA LEU A 94 -7.04 -7.21 -2.76
C LEU A 94 -7.77 -6.78 -4.01
N GLN A 95 -7.45 -7.36 -5.16
CA GLN A 95 -8.03 -6.92 -6.42
C GLN A 95 -8.48 -8.10 -7.26
N VAL A 96 -9.63 -7.92 -7.91
CA VAL A 96 -10.03 -8.65 -9.10
C VAL A 96 -10.02 -7.69 -10.29
N SER A 97 -9.38 -8.09 -11.38
CA SER A 97 -9.35 -7.30 -12.61
C SER A 97 -9.67 -8.16 -13.84
N PHE A 98 -10.15 -7.50 -14.89
CA PHE A 98 -10.52 -8.13 -16.15
C PHE A 98 -9.55 -7.70 -17.23
N GLU A 99 -8.64 -8.61 -17.56
CA GLU A 99 -7.43 -8.34 -18.32
C GLU A 99 -7.44 -9.04 -19.69
N ASN A 100 -6.44 -8.70 -20.51
CA ASN A 100 -6.15 -9.47 -21.70
C ASN A 100 -5.29 -10.68 -21.36
N ARG A 101 -5.35 -11.71 -22.22
CA ARG A 101 -4.56 -12.94 -22.03
C ARG A 101 -3.06 -12.68 -21.91
N SER A 102 -2.55 -11.61 -22.53
CA SER A 102 -1.14 -11.18 -22.48
C SER A 102 -0.69 -10.74 -21.09
N ASP A 103 -1.63 -10.34 -20.23
CA ASP A 103 -1.34 -9.69 -18.95
C ASP A 103 -1.38 -10.69 -17.77
N LEU A 104 -1.61 -11.96 -18.09
CA LEU A 104 -1.64 -13.09 -17.17
C LEU A 104 -0.28 -13.77 -17.08
N GLU A 105 0.09 -14.14 -15.86
CA GLU A 105 1.30 -14.92 -15.62
C GLU A 105 1.10 -16.41 -15.97
N PRO A 106 2.17 -17.16 -16.21
CA PRO A 106 2.07 -18.60 -16.50
C PRO A 106 1.28 -19.40 -15.46
N ALA A 107 1.36 -19.04 -14.17
CA ALA A 107 0.61 -19.72 -13.12
C ALA A 107 -0.89 -19.39 -13.17
N ASP A 108 -1.28 -18.16 -13.53
CA ASP A 108 -2.70 -17.83 -13.78
C ASP A 108 -3.27 -18.70 -14.90
N LEU A 109 -2.54 -18.79 -16.02
CA LEU A 109 -2.94 -19.59 -17.18
C LEU A 109 -3.06 -21.08 -16.84
N ALA A 110 -2.16 -21.59 -15.99
CA ALA A 110 -2.19 -22.97 -15.52
C ALA A 110 -3.42 -23.25 -14.63
N LEU A 111 -3.72 -22.35 -13.69
CA LEU A 111 -4.90 -22.42 -12.85
C LEU A 111 -6.20 -22.44 -13.67
N LEU A 112 -6.30 -21.54 -14.65
CA LEU A 112 -7.46 -21.45 -15.54
C LEU A 112 -7.70 -22.74 -16.33
N LYS A 113 -6.61 -23.37 -16.80
CA LYS A 113 -6.67 -24.67 -17.45
C LYS A 113 -7.16 -25.76 -16.51
N GLN A 114 -6.71 -25.76 -15.24
CA GLN A 114 -7.16 -26.73 -14.23
C GLN A 114 -8.65 -26.58 -13.91
N LEU A 115 -9.16 -25.35 -13.88
CA LEU A 115 -10.57 -25.05 -13.64
C LEU A 115 -11.47 -25.31 -14.87
N GLY A 116 -10.88 -25.55 -16.05
CA GLY A 116 -11.63 -25.76 -17.29
C GLY A 116 -12.28 -24.48 -17.85
N ILE A 117 -11.84 -23.31 -17.40
CA ILE A 117 -12.41 -22.01 -17.78
C ILE A 117 -11.92 -21.62 -19.18
N LYS A 118 -12.85 -21.21 -20.04
CA LYS A 118 -12.57 -20.75 -21.42
C LYS A 118 -12.91 -19.28 -21.56
N PHE A 119 -12.08 -18.54 -22.29
CA PHE A 119 -12.29 -17.12 -22.55
C PHE A 119 -12.73 -16.86 -23.98
N ARG A 120 -13.59 -15.83 -24.16
CA ARG A 120 -14.02 -15.33 -25.46
C ARG A 120 -14.05 -13.80 -25.42
N GLY A 121 -13.16 -13.15 -26.17
CA GLY A 121 -13.11 -11.68 -26.29
C GLY A 121 -11.91 -11.03 -25.59
N ARG A 122 -11.80 -9.70 -25.73
CA ARG A 122 -10.89 -8.83 -24.96
C ARG A 122 -11.41 -8.66 -23.53
N ASP A 123 -10.51 -8.40 -22.58
CA ASP A 123 -10.83 -8.14 -21.17
C ASP A 123 -11.71 -9.23 -20.53
N ALA A 124 -11.50 -10.47 -20.97
CA ALA A 124 -12.25 -11.64 -20.55
C ALA A 124 -11.49 -12.45 -19.49
N CYS A 125 -10.19 -12.24 -19.34
CA CYS A 125 -9.37 -13.00 -18.41
C CYS A 125 -9.39 -12.37 -17.02
N VAL A 126 -9.99 -13.08 -16.06
CA VAL A 126 -10.03 -12.62 -14.67
C VAL A 126 -8.67 -12.87 -14.01
N LYS A 127 -8.13 -11.85 -13.37
CA LYS A 127 -6.89 -11.89 -12.59
C LYS A 127 -7.18 -11.49 -11.15
N PHE A 128 -6.58 -12.20 -10.21
CA PHE A 128 -6.70 -11.92 -8.78
C PHE A 128 -5.32 -11.63 -8.20
N ARG A 129 -5.18 -10.54 -7.44
CA ARG A 129 -3.90 -10.17 -6.82
C ARG A 129 -4.07 -9.63 -5.40
N SER A 130 -3.14 -9.99 -4.53
CA SER A 130 -2.88 -9.36 -3.24
C SER A 130 -1.77 -8.34 -3.40
N TYR A 131 -2.01 -7.12 -2.93
CA TYR A 131 -1.06 -6.04 -2.88
C TYR A 131 -0.66 -5.83 -1.42
N ARG A 132 0.52 -6.33 -1.07
CA ARG A 132 1.13 -6.15 0.24
C ARG A 132 2.14 -5.00 0.14
N PRO A 133 2.07 -3.98 1.02
CA PRO A 133 2.97 -2.84 0.95
C PRO A 133 4.45 -3.26 0.92
N GLY A 134 5.22 -2.72 -0.03
CA GLY A 134 6.63 -3.09 -0.22
C GLY A 134 6.87 -4.35 -1.06
N PHE A 135 5.82 -5.02 -1.53
CA PHE A 135 5.94 -6.23 -2.34
C PHE A 135 5.34 -6.08 -3.74
N MET A 136 5.79 -6.93 -4.67
CA MET A 136 5.14 -7.07 -5.98
C MET A 136 3.71 -7.60 -5.81
N PRO A 137 2.75 -7.21 -6.66
CA PRO A 137 1.43 -7.82 -6.65
C PRO A 137 1.55 -9.35 -6.81
N TRP A 138 0.86 -10.12 -5.97
CA TRP A 138 1.07 -11.57 -5.90
C TRP A 138 -0.22 -12.35 -5.75
N TYR A 139 -0.12 -13.68 -5.74
CA TYR A 139 -1.26 -14.57 -5.59
C TYR A 139 -1.90 -14.40 -4.21
N LEU A 140 -3.23 -14.56 -4.18
CA LEU A 140 -4.01 -14.54 -2.95
C LEU A 140 -3.64 -15.72 -2.03
N GLU A 141 -3.75 -15.51 -0.73
CA GLU A 141 -3.76 -16.56 0.30
C GLU A 141 -5.19 -16.84 0.77
N GLU A 142 -5.43 -17.99 1.42
CA GLU A 142 -6.79 -18.41 1.85
C GLU A 142 -7.58 -17.33 2.62
N PRO A 143 -7.03 -16.65 3.65
CA PRO A 143 -7.77 -15.60 4.35
C PRO A 143 -8.12 -14.41 3.45
N GLU A 144 -7.22 -14.06 2.52
CA GLU A 144 -7.44 -12.98 1.56
C GLU A 144 -8.53 -13.35 0.55
N ALA A 145 -8.49 -14.57 0.03
CA ALA A 145 -9.50 -15.06 -0.90
C ALA A 145 -10.88 -15.12 -0.27
N ALA A 146 -10.99 -15.62 0.98
CA ALA A 146 -12.26 -15.66 1.71
C ALA A 146 -12.87 -14.25 1.86
N PHE A 147 -12.06 -13.26 2.23
CA PHE A 147 -12.55 -11.89 2.37
C PHE A 147 -12.91 -11.26 1.02
N LEU A 148 -12.11 -11.50 -0.02
CA LEU A 148 -12.41 -10.99 -1.36
C LEU A 148 -13.71 -11.57 -1.92
N ILE A 149 -13.99 -12.87 -1.72
CA ILE A 149 -15.27 -13.49 -2.12
C ILE A 149 -16.44 -12.74 -1.48
N GLN A 150 -16.39 -12.53 -0.16
CA GLN A 150 -17.45 -11.83 0.57
C GLN A 150 -17.62 -10.38 0.08
N ALA A 151 -16.53 -9.68 -0.17
CA ALA A 151 -16.59 -8.33 -0.72
C ALA A 151 -17.26 -8.30 -2.10
N LEU A 152 -16.96 -9.27 -2.97
CA LEU A 152 -17.59 -9.38 -4.28
C LEU A 152 -19.08 -9.72 -4.18
N GLU A 153 -19.49 -10.56 -3.24
CA GLU A 153 -20.91 -10.80 -2.96
C GLU A 153 -21.61 -9.51 -2.52
N GLN A 154 -20.96 -8.70 -1.68
CA GLN A 154 -21.51 -7.40 -1.28
C GLN A 154 -21.55 -6.39 -2.44
N VAL A 155 -20.61 -6.44 -3.39
CA VAL A 155 -20.70 -5.64 -4.63
C VAL A 155 -21.96 -6.00 -5.40
N LEU A 156 -22.25 -7.29 -5.58
CA LEU A 156 -23.44 -7.76 -6.28
C LEU A 156 -24.74 -7.32 -5.58
N ALA A 157 -24.72 -7.15 -4.26
CA ALA A 157 -25.85 -6.65 -3.49
C ALA A 157 -25.99 -5.12 -3.53
N VAL A 158 -24.88 -4.38 -3.43
CA VAL A 158 -24.87 -2.91 -3.28
C VAL A 158 -24.93 -2.20 -4.62
N ALA A 159 -24.18 -2.63 -5.63
CA ALA A 159 -24.08 -1.91 -6.90
C ALA A 159 -25.43 -1.72 -7.63
N PRO A 160 -26.36 -2.69 -7.66
CA PRO A 160 -27.70 -2.48 -8.23
C PRO A 160 -28.51 -1.42 -7.47
N ARG A 161 -28.29 -1.27 -6.16
CA ARG A 161 -28.98 -0.27 -5.33
C ARG A 161 -28.46 1.13 -5.65
N VAL A 162 -27.14 1.29 -5.83
CA VAL A 162 -26.52 2.57 -6.26
C VAL A 162 -27.09 3.03 -7.59
N LYS A 163 -27.30 2.11 -8.55
CA LYS A 163 -27.92 2.44 -9.85
C LYS A 163 -29.31 3.09 -9.71
N ASN A 164 -30.06 2.68 -8.69
CA ASN A 164 -31.44 3.11 -8.47
C ASN A 164 -31.57 4.24 -7.43
N THR A 165 -30.47 4.60 -6.74
CA THR A 165 -30.46 5.57 -5.65
C THR A 165 -29.12 6.31 -5.66
N SER A 166 -29.11 7.49 -6.28
CA SER A 166 -27.89 8.25 -6.60
C SER A 166 -27.08 8.67 -5.37
N ASP A 167 -27.74 8.88 -4.24
CA ASP A 167 -27.16 9.35 -2.98
C ASP A 167 -27.00 8.22 -1.95
N LEU A 168 -27.15 6.94 -2.36
CA LEU A 168 -27.08 5.82 -1.41
C LEU A 168 -25.76 5.78 -0.64
N LEU A 169 -24.64 6.05 -1.30
CA LEU A 169 -23.33 5.98 -0.67
C LEU A 169 -23.00 7.25 0.12
N ASP A 170 -23.50 8.40 -0.33
CA ASP A 170 -23.28 9.70 0.30
C ASP A 170 -24.60 10.52 0.37
N PRO A 171 -25.51 10.18 1.30
CA PRO A 171 -26.81 10.84 1.39
C PRO A 171 -26.75 12.19 2.12
N THR A 172 -25.70 12.44 2.90
CA THR A 172 -25.60 13.59 3.80
C THR A 172 -24.43 14.51 3.50
N GLY A 173 -23.46 14.11 2.65
CA GLY A 173 -22.24 14.86 2.42
C GLY A 173 -21.30 14.89 3.63
N ASN A 174 -21.47 13.97 4.58
CA ASN A 174 -20.64 13.84 5.78
C ASN A 174 -19.50 12.83 5.54
N ASP A 175 -18.48 12.84 6.41
CA ASP A 175 -17.35 11.89 6.39
C ASP A 175 -17.73 10.44 6.84
N GLU A 176 -18.98 10.01 6.59
CA GLU A 176 -19.49 8.68 6.94
C GLU A 176 -19.66 7.80 5.70
N LEU A 177 -19.08 6.60 5.74
CA LEU A 177 -19.23 5.61 4.69
C LEU A 177 -20.34 4.61 5.01
N LEU A 178 -21.09 4.20 3.99
CA LEU A 178 -21.93 3.02 4.05
C LEU A 178 -21.05 1.78 4.26
N VAL A 179 -21.29 1.00 5.31
CA VAL A 179 -20.57 -0.25 5.59
C VAL A 179 -21.58 -1.39 5.68
N ARG A 180 -21.30 -2.49 4.97
CA ARG A 180 -22.05 -3.74 5.08
C ARG A 180 -21.49 -4.53 6.26
N THR A 181 -22.32 -4.79 7.27
CA THR A 181 -21.97 -5.56 8.47
C THR A 181 -22.85 -6.80 8.58
N LEU A 182 -22.30 -7.89 9.13
CA LEU A 182 -23.06 -9.12 9.35
C LEU A 182 -23.68 -9.09 10.74
N ASN A 183 -25.01 -9.07 10.81
CA ASN A 183 -25.71 -9.23 12.07
C ASN A 183 -25.53 -10.66 12.58
N ARG A 184 -24.70 -10.84 13.62
CA ARG A 184 -24.36 -12.16 14.17
C ARG A 184 -25.55 -12.90 14.78
N SER A 185 -26.64 -12.20 15.12
CA SER A 185 -27.85 -12.82 15.68
C SER A 185 -28.78 -13.36 14.61
N THR A 186 -28.90 -12.67 13.47
CA THR A 186 -29.80 -13.07 12.36
C THR A 186 -29.08 -13.76 11.21
N SER A 187 -27.74 -13.66 11.17
CA SER A 187 -26.91 -14.03 10.01
C SER A 187 -27.28 -13.27 8.72
N GLU A 188 -27.84 -12.06 8.86
CA GLU A 188 -28.21 -11.20 7.74
C GLU A 188 -27.27 -10.00 7.64
N TRP A 189 -26.99 -9.56 6.42
CA TRP A 189 -26.19 -8.37 6.17
C TRP A 189 -27.04 -7.10 6.27
N GLN A 190 -26.58 -6.13 7.07
CA GLN A 190 -27.23 -4.84 7.27
C GLN A 190 -26.36 -3.67 6.80
N ASP A 191 -26.97 -2.50 6.64
CA ASP A 191 -26.28 -1.25 6.33
C ASP A 191 -26.00 -0.49 7.63
N GLU A 192 -24.75 -0.08 7.81
CA GLU A 192 -24.32 0.83 8.87
C GLU A 192 -23.59 2.04 8.30
N ARG A 193 -23.44 3.09 9.12
CA ARG A 193 -22.69 4.31 8.78
C ARG A 193 -21.53 4.46 9.73
N TRP A 194 -20.31 4.45 9.19
CA TRP A 194 -19.09 4.52 9.98
C TRP A 194 -18.28 5.75 9.61
N THR A 195 -17.78 6.47 10.62
CA THR A 195 -16.69 7.44 10.44
C THR A 195 -15.36 6.70 10.49
N ILE A 196 -14.63 6.68 9.37
CA ILE A 196 -13.35 5.98 9.29
C ILE A 196 -12.22 6.91 9.71
N ASN A 197 -11.87 6.83 10.98
CA ASN A 197 -10.74 7.60 11.51
C ASN A 197 -9.42 7.14 10.90
N ARG A 198 -8.50 8.09 10.66
CA ARG A 198 -7.12 7.76 10.33
C ARG A 198 -6.51 6.94 11.45
N SER A 199 -5.76 5.89 11.09
CA SER A 199 -4.92 5.20 12.06
C SER A 199 -4.03 6.23 12.76
N PRO A 200 -3.91 6.18 14.10
CA PRO A 200 -2.99 7.07 14.80
C PRO A 200 -1.58 6.88 14.21
N PRO A 201 -0.76 7.94 14.17
CA PRO A 201 0.63 7.80 13.73
C PRO A 201 1.29 6.70 14.55
N VAL A 202 2.09 5.86 13.89
CA VAL A 202 2.85 4.79 14.52
C VAL A 202 3.58 5.39 15.72
N GLN A 203 3.19 4.98 16.94
CA GLN A 203 3.91 5.40 18.13
C GLN A 203 5.22 4.63 18.14
N VAL A 204 6.27 5.31 17.66
CA VAL A 204 7.57 4.71 17.53
C VAL A 204 8.21 4.61 18.91
N VAL A 205 7.94 3.50 19.60
CA VAL A 205 8.72 3.10 20.78
C VAL A 205 9.84 2.21 20.26
N TYR A 206 10.90 2.82 19.74
CA TYR A 206 12.08 2.06 19.33
C TYR A 206 12.99 1.79 20.54
N GLY A 207 13.37 0.52 20.69
CA GLY A 207 14.44 0.10 21.58
C GLY A 207 15.79 0.33 20.90
N LEU A 208 16.23 1.59 20.82
CA LEU A 208 17.57 1.92 20.34
C LEU A 208 18.64 1.24 21.21
N ASP A 209 19.65 0.65 20.57
CA ASP A 209 20.82 0.20 21.30
C ASP A 209 21.53 1.41 21.95
N LYS A 210 21.70 1.35 23.28
CA LYS A 210 22.32 2.41 24.06
C LYS A 210 23.77 2.67 23.65
N SER A 211 24.47 1.64 23.17
CA SER A 211 25.86 1.77 22.70
C SER A 211 25.92 2.62 21.44
N VAL A 212 25.09 2.33 20.43
CA VAL A 212 25.02 3.09 19.18
C VAL A 212 24.63 4.54 19.42
N LEU A 213 23.66 4.79 20.31
CA LEU A 213 23.30 6.16 20.70
C LEU A 213 24.45 6.89 21.41
N SER A 214 25.17 6.20 22.30
CA SER A 214 26.31 6.78 23.02
C SER A 214 27.46 7.15 22.08
N GLU A 215 27.74 6.31 21.08
CA GLU A 215 28.72 6.60 20.05
C GLU A 215 28.33 7.85 19.25
N ALA A 216 27.06 7.93 18.82
CA ALA A 216 26.55 9.07 18.09
C ALA A 216 26.59 10.38 18.90
N LEU A 217 26.31 10.33 20.20
CA LEU A 217 26.43 11.47 21.11
C LEU A 217 27.87 11.97 21.27
N ALA A 218 28.86 11.09 21.10
CA ALA A 218 30.28 11.44 21.16
C ALA A 218 30.81 12.06 19.86
N LEU A 219 30.04 12.02 18.77
CA LEU A 219 30.45 12.57 17.48
C LEU A 219 30.59 14.09 17.53
N THR A 220 31.53 14.60 16.72
CA THR A 220 31.68 16.05 16.56
C THR A 220 30.47 16.64 15.85
N LYS A 221 29.76 17.55 16.51
CA LYS A 221 28.72 18.35 15.88
C LYS A 221 29.32 19.27 14.82
N ARG A 222 28.79 19.21 13.60
CA ARG A 222 29.18 20.10 12.50
C ARG A 222 28.01 20.97 12.08
N ALA A 223 28.30 22.19 11.63
CA ALA A 223 27.33 23.08 10.99
C ALA A 223 26.92 22.60 9.58
N MET A 224 26.76 21.28 9.43
CA MET A 224 26.34 20.58 8.23
C MET A 224 24.81 20.51 8.21
N LYS A 225 24.24 20.63 7.02
CA LYS A 225 22.80 20.54 6.76
C LYS A 225 22.58 19.43 5.73
N VAL A 226 21.79 18.44 6.09
CA VAL A 226 21.56 17.27 5.23
C VAL A 226 20.10 17.16 4.81
N GLU A 227 19.90 16.63 3.60
CA GLU A 227 18.61 16.09 3.16
C GLU A 227 18.64 14.58 3.34
N MET A 228 17.57 14.04 3.92
CA MET A 228 17.38 12.60 4.06
C MET A 228 16.03 12.22 3.45
N ASP A 229 16.03 11.19 2.62
CA ASP A 229 14.81 10.63 2.05
C ASP A 229 14.82 9.11 2.13
N LEU A 230 13.64 8.55 2.37
CA LEU A 230 13.40 7.10 2.39
C LEU A 230 12.37 6.80 1.31
N PHE A 231 12.78 6.05 0.30
CA PHE A 231 11.91 5.73 -0.82
C PHE A 231 12.09 4.28 -1.27
N MET A 232 11.04 3.75 -1.88
CA MET A 232 11.06 2.41 -2.47
C MET A 232 11.92 2.42 -3.74
N SER A 233 12.86 1.49 -3.85
CA SER A 233 13.64 1.25 -5.06
C SER A 233 12.70 0.79 -6.20
N PRO A 234 12.89 1.26 -7.44
CA PRO A 234 12.07 0.81 -8.57
C PRO A 234 12.32 -0.65 -8.96
N MET A 235 13.42 -1.25 -8.49
CA MET A 235 13.83 -2.57 -8.91
C MET A 235 13.45 -3.62 -7.86
N PRO A 236 12.53 -4.55 -8.17
CA PRO A 236 12.16 -5.60 -7.24
C PRO A 236 13.29 -6.63 -7.13
N VAL A 237 13.46 -7.18 -5.94
CA VAL A 237 14.38 -8.25 -5.62
C VAL A 237 13.58 -9.50 -5.28
N GLN A 238 13.99 -10.64 -5.81
CA GLN A 238 13.42 -11.94 -5.47
C GLN A 238 14.49 -12.87 -4.91
N GLU A 239 14.37 -13.19 -3.62
CA GLU A 239 15.14 -14.28 -3.02
C GLU A 239 14.47 -15.61 -3.37
N LYS A 240 15.25 -16.68 -3.54
CA LYS A 240 14.84 -18.10 -3.73
C LYS A 240 13.32 -18.39 -3.65
N ALA A 241 12.62 -18.35 -4.78
CA ALA A 241 11.19 -18.68 -4.91
C ALA A 241 10.28 -18.03 -3.83
N SER A 242 10.65 -16.84 -3.35
CA SER A 242 9.87 -16.04 -2.40
C SER A 242 9.06 -14.97 -3.13
N HIS A 243 8.15 -14.33 -2.40
CA HIS A 243 7.41 -13.16 -2.85
C HIS A 243 8.40 -12.03 -3.17
N PRO A 244 8.51 -11.58 -4.44
CA PRO A 244 9.39 -10.47 -4.78
C PRO A 244 9.00 -9.19 -4.03
N TYR A 245 10.01 -8.43 -3.61
CA TYR A 245 9.82 -7.21 -2.84
C TYR A 245 10.64 -6.06 -3.40
N PHE A 246 10.26 -4.84 -3.07
CA PHE A 246 11.03 -3.65 -3.39
C PHE A 246 11.81 -3.21 -2.16
N PRO A 247 13.16 -3.16 -2.22
CA PRO A 247 13.95 -2.62 -1.13
C PRO A 247 13.63 -1.14 -0.91
N TYR A 248 13.68 -0.69 0.34
CA TYR A 248 13.66 0.73 0.65
C TYR A 248 15.07 1.26 0.77
N VAL A 249 15.34 2.43 0.20
CA VAL A 249 16.63 3.09 0.24
C VAL A 249 16.49 4.36 1.06
N LEU A 250 17.26 4.45 2.15
CA LEU A 250 17.51 5.69 2.87
C LEU A 250 18.76 6.33 2.25
N LEU A 251 18.61 7.53 1.69
CA LEU A 251 19.72 8.31 1.15
C LEU A 251 19.93 9.58 1.97
N THR A 252 21.20 9.95 2.14
CA THR A 252 21.61 11.19 2.80
C THR A 252 22.52 11.99 1.88
N ALA A 253 22.20 13.26 1.64
CA ALA A 253 23.06 14.18 0.90
C ALA A 253 23.34 15.45 1.69
N ASP A 254 24.53 16.01 1.47
CA ASP A 254 24.90 17.33 1.97
C ASP A 254 24.31 18.43 1.07
N THR A 255 23.53 19.31 1.66
CA THR A 255 22.94 20.47 0.95
C THR A 255 23.97 21.50 0.49
N GLY A 256 25.15 21.54 1.11
CA GLY A 256 26.20 22.51 0.77
C GLY A 256 27.11 22.09 -0.38
N THR A 257 27.22 20.78 -0.65
CA THR A 257 28.23 20.23 -1.57
C THR A 257 27.65 19.31 -2.65
N THR A 258 26.33 19.09 -2.64
CA THR A 258 25.60 18.15 -3.52
C THR A 258 26.13 16.70 -3.46
N ALA A 259 26.96 16.38 -2.45
CA ALA A 259 27.60 15.09 -2.30
C ALA A 259 26.67 14.11 -1.56
N LEU A 260 26.62 12.87 -2.04
CA LEU A 260 26.04 11.76 -1.29
C LEU A 260 26.95 11.44 -0.11
N LEU A 261 26.38 11.52 1.10
CA LEU A 261 27.07 11.22 2.34
C LEU A 261 26.97 9.74 2.71
N GLY A 262 25.89 9.08 2.32
CA GLY A 262 25.71 7.66 2.57
C GLY A 262 24.33 7.15 2.21
N SER A 263 24.20 5.83 2.22
CA SER A 263 22.97 5.11 1.93
C SER A 263 22.80 3.90 2.83
N ARG A 264 21.55 3.55 3.13
CA ARG A 264 21.16 2.28 3.76
C ARG A 264 20.02 1.65 2.98
N MET A 265 20.02 0.33 2.87
CA MET A 265 19.00 -0.43 2.17
C MET A 265 18.28 -1.33 3.18
N PHE A 266 16.96 -1.35 3.09
CA PHE A 266 16.09 -2.09 3.99
C PHE A 266 15.19 -3.05 3.21
N VAL A 267 14.84 -4.15 3.87
CA VAL A 267 13.95 -5.17 3.33
C VAL A 267 12.59 -5.01 4.03
N PRO A 268 11.45 -4.93 3.32
CA PRO A 268 10.13 -4.70 3.92
C PRO A 268 9.56 -5.98 4.57
N LYS A 269 10.38 -6.73 5.32
CA LYS A 269 10.01 -7.98 6.00
C LYS A 269 10.20 -7.82 7.51
N PRO A 270 9.27 -8.33 8.35
CA PRO A 270 8.03 -9.00 7.99
C PRO A 270 6.93 -8.04 7.49
N SER A 271 7.08 -6.73 7.69
CA SER A 271 6.24 -5.68 7.10
C SER A 271 7.03 -4.37 6.95
N VAL A 272 6.47 -3.40 6.24
CA VAL A 272 7.06 -2.06 6.10
C VAL A 272 7.15 -1.35 7.46
N GLU A 273 6.16 -1.52 8.33
CA GLU A 273 6.12 -0.93 9.66
C GLU A 273 7.18 -1.54 10.58
N ALA A 274 7.41 -2.86 10.49
CA ALA A 274 8.47 -3.52 11.22
C ALA A 274 9.85 -3.03 10.76
N MET A 275 10.04 -2.90 9.44
CA MET A 275 11.25 -2.35 8.83
C MET A 275 11.52 -0.90 9.29
N TRP A 276 10.48 -0.07 9.44
CA TRP A 276 10.64 1.30 9.92
C TRP A 276 11.31 1.40 11.28
N MET A 277 11.19 0.37 12.12
CA MET A 277 11.83 0.35 13.45
C MET A 277 13.36 0.30 13.38
N GLU A 278 13.93 -0.10 12.24
CA GLU A 278 15.38 -0.18 12.01
C GLU A 278 15.99 1.18 11.59
N ILE A 279 15.15 2.11 11.12
CA ILE A 279 15.61 3.36 10.50
C ILE A 279 16.38 4.28 11.46
N PRO A 280 15.92 4.53 12.71
CA PRO A 280 16.64 5.42 13.62
C PRO A 280 18.08 4.95 13.92
N GLU A 281 18.27 3.65 14.10
CA GLU A 281 19.59 3.06 14.34
C GLU A 281 20.49 3.21 13.11
N ALA A 282 19.96 2.90 11.92
CA ALA A 282 20.68 3.06 10.66
C ALA A 282 21.09 4.53 10.39
N VAL A 283 20.30 5.51 10.83
CA VAL A 283 20.67 6.94 10.79
C VAL A 283 21.85 7.25 11.72
N LEU A 284 21.88 6.65 12.90
CA LEU A 284 23.01 6.82 13.82
C LEU A 284 24.29 6.23 13.25
N GLU A 285 24.21 5.03 12.68
CA GLU A 285 25.35 4.41 11.99
C GLU A 285 25.86 5.28 10.84
N LEU A 286 24.96 5.90 10.06
CA LEU A 286 25.35 6.85 9.01
C LEU A 286 26.13 8.04 9.56
N PHE A 287 25.78 8.56 10.74
CA PHE A 287 26.54 9.62 11.40
C PHE A 287 27.92 9.14 11.86
N THR A 288 28.00 7.91 12.36
CA THR A 288 29.26 7.25 12.73
C THR A 288 30.17 7.04 11.52
N ASP A 289 29.62 6.57 10.40
CA ASP A 289 30.36 6.34 9.14
C ASP A 289 31.01 7.63 8.62
N ILE A 290 30.28 8.75 8.66
CA ILE A 290 30.80 10.06 8.24
C ILE A 290 31.57 10.78 9.34
N ASN A 291 31.68 10.17 10.53
CA ASN A 291 32.30 10.70 11.73
C ASN A 291 31.86 12.15 12.07
N ALA A 292 30.56 12.42 11.95
CA ALA A 292 29.99 13.74 12.18
C ALA A 292 28.49 13.68 12.51
N CYS A 293 28.06 14.53 13.43
CA CYS A 293 26.64 14.76 13.72
C CYS A 293 26.19 16.07 13.02
N PRO A 294 25.18 16.03 12.12
CA PRO A 294 24.70 17.22 11.42
C PRO A 294 23.91 18.14 12.34
N SER A 295 23.95 19.45 12.06
CA SER A 295 23.16 20.44 12.81
C SER A 295 21.69 20.51 12.36
N HIS A 296 21.39 20.10 11.13
CA HIS A 296 20.05 20.14 10.56
C HIS A 296 19.81 18.94 9.65
N ILE A 297 18.59 18.40 9.70
CA ILE A 297 18.09 17.36 8.79
C ILE A 297 16.78 17.88 8.19
N SER A 298 16.64 17.77 6.87
CA SER A 298 15.38 18.01 6.16
C SER A 298 14.85 16.71 5.58
N VAL A 299 13.56 16.45 5.77
CA VAL A 299 12.85 15.26 5.26
C VAL A 299 11.52 15.68 4.63
N SER A 300 11.04 14.94 3.63
CA SER A 300 9.74 15.16 3.00
C SER A 300 8.70 14.07 3.30
N SER A 301 9.11 12.98 3.96
CA SER A 301 8.21 11.93 4.41
C SER A 301 7.80 12.17 5.87
N LYS A 302 6.49 12.21 6.13
CA LYS A 302 5.95 12.39 7.49
C LYS A 302 6.35 11.22 8.39
N VAL A 303 6.39 10.01 7.82
CA VAL A 303 6.88 8.81 8.51
C VAL A 303 8.33 9.01 8.94
N LEU A 304 9.21 9.41 8.02
CA LEU A 304 10.62 9.63 8.36
C LEU A 304 10.81 10.75 9.39
N TYR A 305 10.02 11.83 9.29
CA TYR A 305 10.00 12.88 10.31
C TYR A 305 9.64 12.35 11.70
N ASP A 306 8.59 11.54 11.81
CA ASP A 306 8.15 10.97 13.08
C ASP A 306 9.16 9.97 13.66
N LEU A 307 9.78 9.16 12.79
CA LEU A 307 10.84 8.22 13.19
C LEU A 307 12.10 8.94 13.71
N LEU A 308 12.47 10.07 13.11
CA LEU A 308 13.69 10.79 13.47
C LEU A 308 13.49 11.86 14.55
N MET A 309 12.26 12.24 14.88
CA MET A 309 11.97 13.30 15.83
C MET A 309 12.60 13.05 17.21
N PRO A 310 12.36 11.92 17.89
CA PRO A 310 12.96 11.70 19.21
C PRO A 310 14.48 11.56 19.16
N LEU A 311 15.05 11.15 18.02
CA LEU A 311 16.50 11.12 17.83
C LEU A 311 17.08 12.54 17.69
N ALA A 312 16.41 13.38 16.90
CA ALA A 312 16.81 14.76 16.66
C ALA A 312 16.78 15.58 17.95
N GLU A 313 15.80 15.35 18.83
CA GLU A 313 15.74 15.99 20.16
C GLU A 313 16.93 15.58 21.04
N GLN A 314 17.27 14.29 21.09
CA GLN A 314 18.38 13.78 21.91
C GLN A 314 19.75 14.26 21.44
N LEU A 315 19.95 14.35 20.12
CA LEU A 315 21.19 14.81 19.52
C LEU A 315 21.25 16.34 19.34
N ASP A 316 20.19 17.07 19.70
CA ASP A 316 20.03 18.52 19.45
C ASP A 316 20.34 18.86 17.98
N ILE A 317 19.55 18.23 17.10
CA ILE A 317 19.52 18.40 15.64
C ILE A 317 18.22 19.11 15.27
N LYS A 318 18.29 20.12 14.41
CA LYS A 318 17.09 20.78 13.88
C LYS A 318 16.48 19.96 12.75
N LEU A 319 15.46 19.17 13.08
CA LEU A 319 14.67 18.39 12.10
C LEU A 319 13.57 19.25 11.47
N ARG A 320 13.47 19.22 10.13
CA ARG A 320 12.47 19.97 9.36
C ARG A 320 11.70 19.06 8.43
N PHE A 321 10.39 19.18 8.45
CA PHE A 321 9.51 18.62 7.43
C PHE A 321 9.34 19.65 6.31
N VAL A 322 9.70 19.28 5.08
CA VAL A 322 9.67 20.15 3.90
C VAL A 322 8.92 19.47 2.76
N SER A 323 8.29 20.23 1.87
CA SER A 323 7.55 19.66 0.74
C SER A 323 8.45 19.14 -0.38
N ILE A 324 9.68 19.67 -0.49
CA ILE A 324 10.62 19.36 -1.56
C ILE A 324 12.02 19.22 -0.96
N LEU A 325 12.73 18.18 -1.39
CA LEU A 325 14.16 17.93 -1.12
C LEU A 325 14.91 18.04 -2.46
N PRO A 326 15.44 19.23 -2.83
CA PRO A 326 16.04 19.46 -4.14
C PRO A 326 17.16 18.49 -4.50
N GLN A 327 18.06 18.18 -3.57
CA GLN A 327 19.18 17.26 -3.83
C GLN A 327 18.67 15.84 -4.04
N MET A 328 17.66 15.44 -3.25
CA MET A 328 17.05 14.11 -3.39
C MET A 328 16.28 13.96 -4.69
N GLN A 329 15.65 15.01 -5.22
CA GLN A 329 14.98 14.95 -6.52
C GLN A 329 15.96 14.64 -7.65
N GLU A 330 17.09 15.33 -7.70
CA GLU A 330 18.12 15.10 -8.72
C GLU A 330 18.70 13.68 -8.64
N VAL A 331 19.05 13.24 -7.42
CA VAL A 331 19.60 11.88 -7.20
C VAL A 331 18.58 10.81 -7.59
N LYS A 332 17.32 10.97 -7.18
CA LYS A 332 16.26 10.02 -7.54
C LYS A 332 16.04 9.97 -9.04
N LEU A 333 15.93 11.11 -9.72
CA LEU A 333 15.77 11.14 -11.18
C LEU A 333 16.89 10.36 -11.89
N ALA A 334 18.15 10.60 -11.51
CA ALA A 334 19.28 9.87 -12.06
C ALA A 334 19.22 8.36 -11.77
N LEU A 335 18.79 7.97 -10.56
CA LEU A 335 18.62 6.57 -10.18
C LEU A 335 17.51 5.90 -11.01
N PHE A 336 16.33 6.54 -11.13
CA PHE A 336 15.20 6.00 -11.88
C PHE A 336 15.48 5.92 -13.38
N ASP A 337 16.18 6.90 -13.98
CA ASP A 337 16.55 6.86 -15.40
C ASP A 337 17.59 5.78 -15.72
N HIS A 338 18.46 5.41 -14.76
CA HIS A 338 19.41 4.31 -14.96
C HIS A 338 18.72 2.94 -15.08
N PHE A 339 17.51 2.79 -14.54
CA PHE A 339 16.74 1.54 -14.52
C PHE A 339 15.59 1.51 -15.54
N ARG A 340 15.49 2.50 -16.44
CA ARG A 340 14.51 2.54 -17.53
C ARG A 340 14.93 1.76 -18.77
#